data_AF-A0A0C3QMJ8-F1
#
_entry.id   AF-A0A0C3QMJ8-F1
#
_cell.length_a   1.000
_cell.length_b   1.000
_cell.length_c   1.000
_cell.angle_alpha   90.00
_cell.angle_beta   90.00
_cell.angle_gamma   90.00
#
_symmetry.space_group_name_H-M   'P 1'
#
loop_
_entity.id
_entity.type
_entity.pdbx_description
1 polymer ?
#
loop_
_entity_poly.entity_id
_entity_poly.type
_entity_poly.pdbx_seq_one_letter_code
_entity_poly.pdbx_strand_id
1 'polypeptide(L)' 'GSLLAGRSQPVEWTVTQADNGYQIHPAQNPGWVLDLAEGKKDDGAKICLWSNKNGDNQKWRLDRA' A
#
# COMPACT_ATOMS: atom_id res chain seq x y z
N GLY A 1 -5.25 -3.07 -9.98
CA GLY A 1 -4.44 -1.87 -9.76
C GLY A 1 -3.26 -1.84 -10.68
N SER A 2 -2.36 -0.87 -10.49
CA SER A 2 -1.05 -0.93 -11.13
C SER A 2 -0.10 -1.67 -10.22
N LEU A 3 0.57 -2.72 -10.71
CA LEU A 3 1.57 -3.44 -9.94
C LEU A 3 2.70 -2.48 -9.57
N LEU A 4 3.20 -2.58 -8.33
CA LEU A 4 4.40 -1.86 -7.95
C LEU A 4 5.62 -2.60 -8.46
N ALA A 5 6.55 -1.84 -9.02
CA ALA A 5 7.84 -2.32 -9.50
C ALA A 5 8.92 -1.32 -9.12
N GLY A 6 10.16 -1.80 -9.03
CA GLY A 6 11.32 -0.94 -8.79
C GLY A 6 11.46 0.13 -9.87
N ARG A 7 11.84 1.33 -9.46
CA ARG A 7 12.08 2.48 -10.34
C ARG A 7 13.35 3.22 -9.93
N SER A 8 14.06 3.77 -10.89
CA SER A 8 15.33 4.50 -10.67
C SER A 8 15.14 5.86 -9.99
N GLN A 9 13.94 6.44 -10.08
CA GLN A 9 13.58 7.70 -9.43
C GLN A 9 12.66 7.42 -8.25
N PRO A 10 12.94 7.86 -7.02
CA PRO A 10 12.08 7.59 -5.87
C PRO A 10 10.71 8.28 -6.01
N VAL A 11 9.66 7.70 -5.41
CA VAL A 11 8.39 8.43 -5.17
C VAL A 11 8.46 8.93 -3.74
N GLU A 12 7.92 10.11 -3.49
CA GLU A 12 7.55 10.49 -2.14
C GLU A 12 6.30 9.72 -1.70
N TRP A 13 6.39 9.11 -0.52
CA TRP A 13 5.32 8.34 0.10
C TRP A 13 4.93 8.98 1.42
N THR A 14 3.64 8.94 1.72
CA THR A 14 3.08 9.36 3.00
C THR A 14 2.52 8.15 3.72
N VAL A 15 2.74 8.12 5.04
CA VAL A 15 2.21 7.11 5.95
C VAL A 15 1.19 7.79 6.86
N THR A 16 -0.03 7.29 6.87
CA THR A 16 -1.13 7.83 7.69
C THR A 16 -1.70 6.76 8.60
N GLN A 17 -2.07 7.15 9.82
CA GLN A 17 -2.68 6.25 10.80
C GLN A 17 -4.04 5.77 10.26
N ALA A 18 -4.25 4.45 10.31
CA ALA A 18 -5.54 3.82 10.06
C ALA A 18 -6.19 3.37 11.37
N ASP A 19 -7.45 2.95 11.29
CA ASP A 19 -8.17 2.27 12.37
C ASP A 19 -7.46 0.98 12.84
N ASN A 20 -6.75 0.32 11.93
CA ASN A 20 -5.91 -0.84 12.18
C ASN A 20 -4.58 -0.68 11.42
N GLY A 21 -3.50 -0.31 12.10
CA GLY A 21 -2.19 -0.09 11.45
C GLY A 21 -2.10 1.23 10.68
N TYR A 22 -1.50 1.20 9.49
CA TYR A 22 -1.22 2.39 8.69
C TYR A 22 -1.64 2.20 7.23
N GLN A 23 -2.10 3.27 6.58
CA GLN A 23 -2.16 3.33 5.13
C GLN A 23 -0.88 3.98 4.59
N ILE A 24 -0.42 3.50 3.43
CA ILE A 24 0.76 4.01 2.74
C ILE A 24 0.32 4.43 1.35
N HIS A 25 0.57 5.67 0.95
CA HIS A 25 0.13 6.20 -0.33
C HIS A 25 1.15 7.18 -0.95
N PRO A 26 1.15 7.37 -2.28
CA PRO A 26 1.96 8.42 -2.89
C PRO A 26 1.54 9.79 -2.33
N ALA A 27 2.52 10.64 -2.00
CA ALA A 27 2.24 11.96 -1.43
C ALA A 27 1.37 12.82 -2.36
N GLN A 28 1.59 12.70 -3.67
CA GLN A 28 0.85 13.44 -4.70
C GLN A 28 -0.52 12.85 -5.04
N ASN A 29 -0.86 11.64 -4.56
CA ASN A 29 -2.11 10.97 -4.93
C ASN A 29 -2.68 10.11 -3.79
N PRO A 30 -3.26 10.73 -2.73
CA PRO A 30 -3.79 10.03 -1.56
C PRO A 30 -5.03 9.17 -1.85
N GLY A 31 -5.63 9.29 -3.04
CA GLY A 31 -6.74 8.44 -3.47
C GLY A 31 -6.32 6.99 -3.78
N TRP A 32 -5.02 6.72 -3.88
CA TRP A 32 -4.44 5.40 -4.15
C TRP A 32 -3.56 4.96 -2.99
N VAL A 33 -3.72 3.71 -2.55
CA VAL A 33 -3.01 3.15 -1.39
C VAL A 33 -2.28 1.85 -1.77
N LEU A 34 -1.26 1.52 -0.99
CA LEU A 34 -0.55 0.25 -1.04
C LEU A 34 -1.50 -0.89 -0.67
N ASP A 35 -1.73 -1.80 -1.61
CA ASP A 35 -2.76 -2.83 -1.55
C ASP A 35 -2.14 -4.22 -1.79
N LEU A 36 -2.40 -5.15 -0.87
CA LEU A 36 -2.17 -6.58 -1.08
C LEU A 36 -3.23 -7.09 -2.05
N ALA A 37 -2.81 -7.38 -3.29
CA ALA A 37 -3.71 -7.59 -4.41
C ALA A 37 -4.71 -8.71 -4.13
N GLU A 38 -5.99 -8.40 -4.33
CA GLU A 38 -7.13 -9.31 -4.10
C GLU A 38 -7.25 -9.84 -2.66
N GLY A 39 -6.49 -9.26 -1.71
CA GLY A 39 -6.41 -9.79 -0.34
C GLY A 39 -5.82 -11.20 -0.26
N LYS A 40 -5.08 -11.65 -1.27
CA LYS A 40 -4.47 -12.98 -1.32
C LYS A 40 -3.39 -13.11 -0.24
N LYS A 41 -3.48 -14.20 0.53
CA LYS A 41 -2.57 -14.51 1.64
C LYS A 41 -1.48 -15.50 1.27
N ASP A 42 -1.54 -16.05 0.06
CA ASP A 42 -0.57 -17.01 -0.44
C ASP A 42 0.76 -16.32 -0.75
N ASP A 43 1.85 -17.06 -0.60
CA ASP A 43 3.18 -16.57 -0.95
C ASP A 43 3.24 -16.15 -2.43
N GLY A 44 3.94 -15.04 -2.68
CA GLY A 44 4.00 -14.44 -4.01
C GLY A 44 2.78 -13.58 -4.36
N ALA A 45 1.85 -13.38 -3.43
CA ALA A 45 0.82 -12.34 -3.57
C ALA A 45 1.47 -10.98 -3.87
N LYS A 46 0.95 -10.33 -4.90
CA LYS A 46 1.53 -9.09 -5.43
C LYS A 46 1.06 -7.89 -4.63
N ILE A 47 1.93 -6.88 -4.54
CA ILE A 47 1.57 -5.57 -4.02
C ILE A 47 1.31 -4.62 -5.17
N CYS A 48 0.24 -3.83 -5.07
CA CYS A 48 -0.15 -2.88 -6.10
C CYS A 48 -0.58 -1.55 -5.49
N LEU A 49 -0.78 -0.56 -6.35
CA LEU A 49 -1.58 0.61 -6.02
C LEU A 49 -3.02 0.36 -6.42
N TRP A 50 -3.94 0.61 -5.48
CA TRP A 50 -5.37 0.54 -5.72
C TRP A 50 -6.10 1.71 -5.11
N SER A 51 -7.29 2.02 -5.64
CA SER A 51 -8.17 3.02 -5.05
C SER A 51 -8.40 2.73 -3.57
N ASN A 52 -8.31 3.74 -2.71
CA ASN A 52 -8.54 3.58 -1.29
C ASN A 52 -9.99 3.13 -1.06
N LYS A 53 -10.15 1.91 -0.54
CA LYS A 53 -11.42 1.30 -0.14
C LYS A 53 -11.49 1.09 1.37
N ASN A 54 -10.46 1.55 2.11
CA ASN A 54 -10.29 1.32 3.54
C ASN A 54 -10.36 -0.16 3.96
N GLY A 55 -9.98 -1.08 3.05
CA GLY A 55 -9.96 -2.51 3.30
C GLY A 55 -8.75 -2.94 4.14
N ASP A 56 -8.85 -4.06 4.84
CA ASP A 56 -7.74 -4.56 5.67
C ASP A 56 -6.51 -4.96 4.86
N ASN A 57 -6.69 -5.35 3.58
CA ASN A 57 -5.60 -5.59 2.64
C ASN A 57 -4.88 -4.28 2.21
N GLN A 58 -5.32 -3.12 2.69
CA GLN A 58 -4.74 -1.79 2.44
C GLN A 58 -4.14 -1.17 3.71
N LYS A 59 -3.97 -1.99 4.76
CA LYS A 59 -3.50 -1.58 6.07
C LYS A 59 -2.28 -2.39 6.46
N TRP A 60 -1.25 -1.70 6.91
CA TRP A 60 0.07 -2.26 7.15
C TRP A 60 0.50 -2.04 8.58
N ARG A 61 1.06 -3.08 9.20
CA ARG A 61 1.79 -2.93 10.46
C ARG A 61 3.25 -2.61 10.13
N LEU A 62 3.80 -1.61 10.81
CA LEU A 62 5.20 -1.22 10.65
C LEU A 62 5.96 -1.65 11.90
N ASP A 63 6.86 -2.60 11.72
CA ASP A 63 7.76 -3.04 12.79
C ASP A 63 9.13 -2.39 12.58
N ARG A 64 9.84 -2.10 13.68
CA ARG A 64 11.24 -1.67 13.59
C ARG A 64 12.10 -2.87 13.20
N ALA A 65 13.09 -2.62 12.34
CA ALA A 65 14.14 -3.59 12.02
C ALA A 65 15.12 -3.74 13.20
#